data_AF-A0A812UTA7-F1
#
_entry.id   AF-A0A812UTA7-F1
#
_cell.length_a   1.000
_cell.length_b   1.000
_cell.length_c   1.000
_cell.angle_alpha   90.00
_cell.angle_beta   90.00
_cell.angle_gamma   90.00
#
_symmetry.space_group_name_H-M   'P 1'
#
loop_
_entity.id
_entity.type
_entity.pdbx_description
1 polymer ?
#
loop_
_entity_poly.entity_id
_entity_poly.type
_entity_poly.pdbx_seq_one_letter_code
_entity_poly.pdbx_strand_id
1 'polypeptide(L)'
;MLYFWDDRDGSDFAGWWFGPKVGGDQVWAYQPCEDQTPPESGWKVPYDGPVDKTFTVTAKKEKEKKEVKETKEGNELEGGEALQAYPMWYGMPGMPYLDPHAAERHMQEYARLHQEEAKRRLEMEFQRQKAEEQRRKEAERKRKEEARKRQEEIRKKKEEEMKRQKELQEQRIKEGKAVFMVRKVIQKVAAATPENLEALEKELEECLKDHLEDTGSQKDHMKSESDKCLEQARKRIEILNEAKRKAQEKKEADEKKRQELEAKAKELLAELSTLLDAAEKGVEHLKEVCAPLEQGDQQSQEEVDSCASLVEVAGAETKSLVKTCMDFLVRHGPDMKDPPSAGVVGTSEIKQLMTKCLSRINECTKLSDALLAASRDVQLAVSRRATASRETNLQKAGQRFEKHYGTYCLLDLSTRTSFRSMMWMGTSCYPRRRMGRIRACQGLEQILHPNPYLRCSPSPQLSSS
;
A
#
# COMPACT_ATOMS: atom_id res chain seq x y z
N MET A 1 1.90 -13.43 -34.00
CA MET A 1 1.94 -12.59 -35.22
C MET A 1 2.78 -11.37 -34.92
N LEU A 2 3.54 -10.88 -35.90
CA LEU A 2 4.41 -9.70 -35.78
C LEU A 2 3.80 -8.56 -36.59
N TYR A 3 3.65 -7.39 -35.99
CA TYR A 3 3.11 -6.20 -36.66
C TYR A 3 3.79 -4.93 -36.17
N PHE A 4 3.73 -3.89 -37.00
CA PHE A 4 4.23 -2.55 -36.69
C PHE A 4 3.06 -1.64 -36.27
N TRP A 5 3.27 -0.83 -35.23
CA TRP A 5 2.35 0.20 -34.76
C TRP A 5 3.01 1.56 -34.96
N ASP A 6 2.32 2.49 -35.61
CA ASP A 6 2.85 3.82 -35.90
C ASP A 6 2.66 4.81 -34.73
N ASP A 7 3.12 6.04 -34.91
CA ASP A 7 3.17 7.09 -33.89
C ASP A 7 1.84 7.82 -33.66
N ARG A 8 0.75 7.40 -34.31
CA ARG A 8 -0.56 8.06 -34.22
C ARG A 8 -1.13 8.08 -32.81
N ASP A 9 -0.83 7.05 -32.01
CA ASP A 9 -1.27 6.93 -30.62
C ASP A 9 -0.19 7.38 -29.61
N GLY A 10 0.91 7.97 -30.10
CA GLY A 10 2.04 8.45 -29.31
C GLY A 10 3.31 7.64 -29.54
N SER A 11 4.46 8.31 -29.42
CA SER A 11 5.80 7.72 -29.63
C SER A 11 6.09 6.53 -28.73
N ASP A 12 5.46 6.47 -27.54
CA ASP A 12 5.68 5.41 -26.57
C ASP A 12 5.09 4.06 -27.02
N PHE A 13 4.10 4.09 -27.92
CA PHE A 13 3.46 2.91 -28.49
C PHE A 13 3.96 2.57 -29.90
N ALA A 14 4.75 3.45 -30.50
CA ALA A 14 5.31 3.26 -31.83
C ALA A 14 6.43 2.21 -31.82
N GLY A 15 6.32 1.20 -32.69
CA GLY A 15 7.33 0.17 -32.82
C GLY A 15 6.79 -1.18 -33.25
N TRP A 16 7.61 -2.22 -33.07
CA TRP A 16 7.28 -3.58 -33.47
C TRP A 16 6.73 -4.39 -32.30
N TRP A 17 5.61 -5.08 -32.55
CA TRP A 17 4.84 -5.79 -31.53
C TRP A 17 4.58 -7.25 -31.91
N PHE A 18 4.61 -8.12 -30.91
CA PHE A 18 4.15 -9.50 -31.01
C PHE A 18 2.81 -9.68 -30.28
N GLY A 19 1.80 -10.19 -31.00
CA GLY A 19 0.47 -10.44 -30.46
C GLY A 19 -0.30 -11.51 -31.25
N PRO A 20 -1.47 -11.96 -30.77
CA PRO A 20 -2.38 -12.85 -31.50
C PRO A 20 -3.13 -12.09 -32.61
N LYS A 21 -3.38 -10.78 -32.43
CA LYS A 21 -4.06 -9.91 -33.39
C LYS A 21 -3.44 -8.50 -33.35
N VAL A 22 -3.44 -7.78 -34.49
CA VAL A 22 -3.01 -6.37 -34.55
C VAL A 22 -3.95 -5.53 -33.68
N GLY A 23 -3.40 -4.78 -32.73
CA GLY A 23 -4.17 -3.93 -31.81
C GLY A 23 -5.02 -4.70 -30.79
N GLY A 24 -4.68 -5.96 -30.48
CA GLY A 24 -5.32 -6.70 -29.39
C GLY A 24 -4.68 -6.40 -28.03
N ASP A 25 -5.46 -6.54 -26.95
CA ASP A 25 -5.01 -6.27 -25.57
C ASP A 25 -3.91 -7.21 -25.06
N GLN A 26 -3.64 -8.31 -25.79
CA GLN A 26 -2.62 -9.30 -25.43
C GLN A 26 -1.37 -9.12 -26.30
N VAL A 27 -0.31 -8.61 -25.70
CA VAL A 27 1.02 -8.48 -26.31
C VAL A 27 2.07 -9.16 -25.45
N TRP A 28 3.07 -9.78 -26.08
CA TRP A 28 4.07 -10.59 -25.37
C TRP A 28 5.51 -10.17 -25.63
N ALA A 29 5.78 -9.42 -26.70
CA ALA A 29 7.07 -8.79 -26.93
C ALA A 29 6.91 -7.43 -27.62
N TYR A 30 7.81 -6.50 -27.30
CA TYR A 30 7.83 -5.14 -27.85
C TYR A 30 9.26 -4.69 -28.15
N GLN A 31 9.43 -3.94 -29.24
CA GLN A 31 10.68 -3.28 -29.58
C GLN A 31 10.44 -1.86 -30.14
N PRO A 32 10.85 -0.80 -29.44
CA PRO A 32 10.69 0.58 -29.89
C PRO A 32 11.70 0.89 -31.01
N CYS A 33 11.27 0.80 -32.26
CA CYS A 33 12.09 1.04 -33.44
C CYS A 33 11.17 1.45 -34.61
N GLU A 34 11.55 2.48 -35.35
CA GLU A 34 10.78 3.06 -36.47
C GLU A 34 11.13 2.45 -37.83
N ASP A 35 11.99 1.43 -37.87
CA ASP A 35 12.43 0.83 -39.12
C ASP A 35 11.28 0.10 -39.84
N GLN A 36 11.24 0.21 -41.17
CA GLN A 36 10.25 -0.49 -42.01
C GLN A 36 10.37 -2.02 -41.98
N THR A 37 11.47 -2.54 -41.43
CA THR A 37 11.73 -3.98 -41.26
C THR A 37 11.88 -4.31 -39.79
N PRO A 38 11.40 -5.48 -39.34
CA PRO A 38 11.49 -5.84 -37.94
C PRO A 38 12.96 -6.03 -37.52
N PRO A 39 13.37 -5.49 -36.36
CA PRO A 39 14.74 -5.58 -35.88
C PRO A 39 15.09 -7.01 -35.46
N GLU A 40 16.34 -7.43 -35.74
CA GLU A 40 16.80 -8.79 -35.45
C GLU A 40 16.99 -9.06 -33.96
N SER A 41 17.26 -8.02 -33.15
CA SER A 41 17.55 -8.12 -31.72
C SER A 41 17.03 -6.91 -30.94
N GLY A 42 17.10 -6.97 -29.61
CA GLY A 42 16.71 -5.88 -28.72
C GLY A 42 15.34 -6.02 -28.07
N TRP A 43 14.59 -7.08 -28.39
CA TRP A 43 13.21 -7.31 -27.94
C TRP A 43 13.06 -7.38 -26.42
N LYS A 44 12.00 -6.73 -25.89
CA LYS A 44 11.56 -6.88 -24.50
C LYS A 44 10.57 -8.04 -24.40
N VAL A 45 10.87 -9.05 -23.58
CA VAL A 45 10.00 -10.22 -23.35
C VAL A 45 9.94 -10.53 -21.85
N PRO A 46 8.80 -10.34 -21.15
CA PRO A 46 7.53 -9.74 -21.60
C PRO A 46 7.69 -8.30 -22.10
N TYR A 47 6.67 -7.71 -22.75
CA TYR A 47 6.77 -6.39 -23.41
C TYR A 47 7.23 -5.23 -22.49
N ASP A 48 6.95 -5.33 -21.18
CA ASP A 48 7.37 -4.38 -20.13
C ASP A 48 8.63 -4.84 -19.36
N GLY A 49 9.28 -5.90 -19.82
CA GLY A 49 10.46 -6.50 -19.21
C GLY A 49 11.78 -5.88 -19.69
N PRO A 50 12.91 -6.36 -19.15
CA PRO A 50 14.23 -6.03 -19.69
C PRO A 50 14.40 -6.61 -21.11
N VAL A 51 15.33 -6.03 -21.86
CA VAL A 51 15.71 -6.52 -23.19
C VAL A 51 16.31 -7.93 -23.07
N ASP A 52 15.72 -8.90 -23.74
CA ASP A 52 16.20 -10.28 -23.80
C ASP A 52 17.22 -10.42 -24.95
N LYS A 53 18.50 -10.62 -24.59
CA LYS A 53 19.59 -10.78 -25.56
C LYS A 53 19.56 -12.12 -26.30
N THR A 54 18.82 -13.10 -25.79
CA THR A 54 18.73 -14.45 -26.38
C THR A 54 17.64 -14.54 -27.45
N PHE A 55 16.69 -13.60 -27.45
CA PHE A 55 15.59 -13.56 -28.39
C PHE A 55 16.00 -12.86 -29.70
N THR A 56 16.00 -13.60 -30.80
CA THR A 56 16.36 -13.09 -32.13
C THR A 56 15.28 -13.40 -33.17
N VAL A 57 15.05 -12.44 -34.08
CA VAL A 57 14.06 -12.56 -35.16
C VAL A 57 14.79 -12.57 -36.49
N THR A 58 14.53 -13.58 -37.34
CA THR A 58 15.16 -13.69 -38.66
C THR A 58 14.08 -13.65 -39.74
N ALA A 59 14.12 -12.62 -40.60
CA ALA A 59 13.23 -12.54 -41.75
C ALA A 59 13.61 -13.61 -42.79
N LYS A 60 12.71 -14.56 -43.04
CA LYS A 60 12.92 -15.63 -44.02
C LYS A 60 12.83 -15.02 -45.43
N LYS A 61 13.97 -14.69 -46.05
CA LYS A 61 14.02 -14.38 -47.49
C LYS A 61 13.60 -15.62 -48.27
N GLU A 62 12.46 -15.57 -48.93
CA GLU A 62 12.09 -16.59 -49.92
C GLU A 62 13.14 -16.60 -51.02
N LYS A 63 13.85 -17.72 -51.17
CA LYS A 63 14.76 -17.95 -52.29
C LYS A 63 13.91 -18.10 -53.55
N GLU A 64 14.05 -17.15 -54.47
CA GLU A 64 13.62 -17.30 -55.86
C GLU A 64 14.16 -18.63 -56.41
N LYS A 65 13.24 -19.45 -56.93
CA LYS A 65 13.55 -20.73 -57.59
C LYS A 65 14.40 -20.47 -58.84
N LYS A 66 15.71 -20.71 -58.75
CA LYS A 66 16.54 -21.00 -59.93
C LYS A 66 16.33 -22.47 -60.33
N GLU A 67 15.78 -22.67 -61.53
CA GLU A 67 15.82 -23.95 -62.24
C GLU A 67 17.28 -24.42 -62.38
N VAL A 68 17.57 -25.59 -61.83
CA VAL A 68 18.82 -26.32 -62.07
C VAL A 68 18.51 -27.42 -63.06
N LYS A 69 18.95 -27.20 -64.30
CA LYS A 69 19.07 -28.20 -65.36
C LYS A 69 20.37 -28.96 -65.09
N GLU A 70 20.27 -30.18 -64.58
CA GLU A 70 21.44 -31.02 -64.32
C GLU A 70 21.66 -31.98 -65.49
N THR A 71 22.75 -31.69 -66.20
CA THR A 71 23.50 -32.53 -67.13
C THR A 71 24.06 -33.76 -66.42
N LYS A 72 24.01 -34.92 -67.08
CA LYS A 72 25.02 -35.98 -66.93
C LYS A 72 25.45 -36.47 -68.32
N GLU A 73 26.55 -35.87 -68.79
CA GLU A 73 27.66 -36.59 -69.42
C GLU A 73 28.14 -37.69 -68.46
N GLY A 74 28.76 -38.81 -68.84
CA GLY A 74 29.33 -39.28 -70.09
C GLY A 74 30.14 -40.54 -69.74
N ASN A 75 30.23 -41.48 -70.69
CA ASN A 75 31.43 -42.24 -71.12
C ASN A 75 30.97 -43.50 -71.85
N GLU A 76 31.22 -43.61 -73.16
CA GLU A 76 32.51 -43.93 -73.80
C GLU A 76 33.00 -45.33 -73.49
N LEU A 77 33.04 -46.15 -74.55
CA LEU A 77 34.19 -46.91 -75.06
C LEU A 77 33.61 -47.75 -76.21
N GLU A 78 33.79 -47.33 -77.47
CA GLU A 78 34.97 -47.61 -78.31
C GLU A 78 35.27 -49.10 -78.48
N GLY A 79 35.45 -49.51 -79.74
CA GLY A 79 36.41 -50.57 -80.06
C GLY A 79 35.99 -51.55 -81.15
N GLY A 80 36.66 -51.45 -82.31
CA GLY A 80 36.89 -52.55 -83.25
C GLY A 80 35.90 -52.62 -84.41
N GLU A 81 36.07 -51.94 -85.54
CA GLU A 81 37.24 -51.83 -86.42
C GLU A 81 37.58 -53.12 -87.19
N ALA A 82 37.63 -52.95 -88.52
CA ALA A 82 38.39 -53.70 -89.52
C ALA A 82 38.04 -55.17 -89.81
N LEU A 83 37.47 -55.40 -91.00
CA LEU A 83 38.11 -56.24 -92.03
C LEU A 83 37.50 -55.86 -93.39
N GLN A 84 38.17 -54.97 -94.12
CA GLN A 84 38.92 -55.35 -95.33
C GLN A 84 38.07 -56.16 -96.33
N ALA A 85 37.23 -55.44 -97.07
CA ALA A 85 36.81 -55.91 -98.39
C ALA A 85 37.92 -55.54 -99.39
N TYR A 86 38.68 -56.55 -99.83
CA TYR A 86 39.44 -56.74 -101.08
C TYR A 86 40.61 -57.72 -100.80
N PRO A 87 41.18 -58.47 -101.78
CA PRO A 87 40.73 -58.91 -103.11
C PRO A 87 40.91 -60.44 -103.31
N MET A 88 40.66 -60.91 -104.54
CA MET A 88 41.25 -62.14 -105.15
C MET A 88 40.73 -63.52 -104.72
N TRP A 89 39.94 -64.13 -105.60
CA TRP A 89 39.99 -65.55 -106.02
C TRP A 89 39.05 -65.63 -107.24
N TYR A 90 39.50 -65.47 -108.49
CA TYR A 90 40.05 -66.54 -109.31
C TYR A 90 40.85 -65.95 -110.49
N GLY A 91 42.16 -65.88 -110.30
CA GLY A 91 43.18 -65.94 -111.34
C GLY A 91 44.12 -67.08 -110.97
N MET A 92 43.62 -68.32 -111.03
CA MET A 92 44.42 -69.54 -110.85
C MET A 92 44.43 -70.30 -112.19
N PRO A 93 45.58 -70.38 -112.87
CA PRO A 93 45.74 -71.21 -114.05
C PRO A 93 45.79 -72.68 -113.62
N GLY A 94 44.85 -73.50 -114.09
CA GLY A 94 44.91 -74.97 -113.93
C GLY A 94 43.76 -75.65 -113.17
N MET A 95 42.66 -74.95 -112.86
CA MET A 95 41.45 -75.61 -112.34
C MET A 95 40.65 -76.26 -113.49
N PRO A 96 40.30 -77.56 -113.42
CA PRO A 96 39.41 -78.20 -114.38
C PRO A 96 38.08 -77.45 -114.41
N TYR A 97 37.59 -77.15 -115.60
CA TYR A 97 36.32 -76.48 -115.86
C TYR A 97 35.19 -77.25 -115.15
N LEU A 98 34.84 -76.82 -113.93
CA LEU A 98 33.73 -77.39 -113.19
C LEU A 98 32.45 -76.90 -113.88
N ASP A 99 31.62 -77.86 -114.28
CA ASP A 99 30.34 -77.65 -114.96
C ASP A 99 29.52 -76.55 -114.25
N PRO A 100 29.20 -75.43 -114.93
CA PRO A 100 28.39 -74.34 -114.38
C PRO A 100 27.06 -74.81 -113.77
N HIS A 101 26.48 -75.91 -114.27
CA HIS A 101 25.25 -76.49 -113.72
C HIS A 101 25.44 -77.28 -112.41
N ALA A 102 26.65 -77.79 -112.13
CA ALA A 102 26.94 -78.46 -110.88
C ALA A 102 27.18 -77.45 -109.74
N ALA A 103 27.86 -76.34 -110.03
CA ALA A 103 28.03 -75.25 -109.08
C ALA A 103 26.69 -74.58 -108.72
N GLU A 104 25.79 -74.42 -109.69
CA GLU A 104 24.46 -73.84 -109.48
C GLU A 104 23.55 -74.71 -108.60
N ARG A 105 23.57 -76.06 -108.77
CA ARG A 105 22.83 -76.99 -107.90
C ARG A 105 23.35 -76.98 -106.46
N HIS A 106 24.67 -76.96 -106.27
CA HIS A 106 25.27 -76.88 -104.93
C HIS A 106 24.95 -75.52 -104.26
N MET A 107 24.91 -74.44 -105.03
CA MET A 107 24.53 -73.11 -104.54
C MET A 107 23.04 -73.06 -104.15
N GLN A 108 22.15 -73.71 -104.92
CA GLN A 108 20.73 -73.83 -104.60
C GLN A 108 20.48 -74.70 -103.37
N GLU A 109 21.20 -75.81 -103.21
CA GLU A 109 21.09 -76.68 -102.03
C GLU A 109 21.61 -75.99 -100.77
N TYR A 110 22.75 -75.29 -100.87
CA TYR A 110 23.28 -74.45 -99.80
C TYR A 110 22.32 -73.33 -99.42
N ALA A 111 21.72 -72.63 -100.40
CA ALA A 111 20.71 -71.61 -100.17
C ALA A 111 19.46 -72.17 -99.48
N ARG A 112 19.04 -73.40 -99.80
CA ARG A 112 17.89 -74.07 -99.15
C ARG A 112 18.18 -74.44 -97.70
N LEU A 113 19.36 -75.01 -97.41
CA LEU A 113 19.81 -75.29 -96.04
C LEU A 113 19.92 -74.01 -95.21
N HIS A 114 20.50 -72.95 -95.77
CA HIS A 114 20.58 -71.64 -95.10
C HIS A 114 19.19 -71.03 -94.86
N GLN A 115 18.23 -71.22 -95.78
CA GLN A 115 16.84 -70.78 -95.59
C GLN A 115 16.11 -71.58 -94.51
N GLU A 116 16.30 -72.90 -94.43
CA GLU A 116 15.72 -73.73 -93.36
C GLU A 116 16.35 -73.44 -91.99
N GLU A 117 17.67 -73.25 -91.92
CA GLU A 117 18.34 -72.82 -90.71
C GLU A 117 17.91 -71.41 -90.28
N ALA A 118 17.75 -70.47 -91.22
CA ALA A 118 17.23 -69.14 -90.92
C ALA A 118 15.80 -69.21 -90.38
N LYS A 119 14.93 -70.06 -90.93
CA LYS A 119 13.56 -70.29 -90.40
C LYS A 119 13.58 -70.89 -89.00
N ARG A 120 14.43 -71.90 -88.75
CA ARG A 120 14.59 -72.50 -87.41
C ARG A 120 15.13 -71.50 -86.38
N ARG A 121 16.06 -70.62 -86.78
CA ARG A 121 16.55 -69.52 -85.93
C ARG A 121 15.45 -68.52 -85.61
N LEU A 122 14.68 -68.09 -86.61
CA LEU A 122 13.55 -67.18 -86.41
C LEU A 122 12.46 -67.78 -85.52
N GLU A 123 12.15 -69.08 -85.68
CA GLU A 123 11.17 -69.76 -84.83
C GLU A 123 11.66 -69.93 -83.38
N MET A 124 12.93 -70.27 -83.18
CA MET A 124 13.56 -70.34 -81.86
C MET A 124 13.62 -68.95 -81.19
N GLU A 125 13.94 -67.90 -81.94
CA GLU A 125 13.92 -66.51 -81.45
C GLU A 125 12.50 -66.07 -81.08
N PHE A 126 11.49 -66.42 -81.89
CA PHE A 126 10.09 -66.12 -81.58
C PHE A 126 9.61 -66.84 -80.32
N GLN A 127 9.99 -68.11 -80.12
CA GLN A 127 9.70 -68.83 -78.88
C GLN A 127 10.44 -68.23 -77.68
N ARG A 128 11.70 -67.82 -77.85
CA ARG A 128 12.48 -67.14 -76.81
C ARG A 128 11.86 -65.80 -76.44
N GLN A 129 11.43 -64.99 -77.41
CA GLN A 129 10.73 -63.73 -77.18
C GLN A 129 9.41 -63.93 -76.44
N LYS A 130 8.60 -64.93 -76.82
CA LYS A 130 7.37 -65.28 -76.08
C LYS A 130 7.63 -65.71 -74.65
N ALA A 131 8.64 -66.54 -74.42
CA ALA A 131 9.02 -67.00 -73.07
C ALA A 131 9.55 -65.84 -72.21
N GLU A 132 10.33 -64.93 -72.78
CA GLU A 132 10.84 -63.73 -72.12
C GLU A 132 9.70 -62.75 -71.79
N GLU A 133 8.75 -62.54 -72.71
CA GLU A 133 7.58 -61.71 -72.48
C GLU A 133 6.68 -62.28 -71.37
N GLN A 134 6.48 -63.60 -71.33
CA GLN A 134 5.75 -64.25 -70.23
C GLN A 134 6.48 -64.09 -68.89
N ARG A 135 7.80 -64.29 -68.86
CA ARG A 135 8.61 -64.04 -67.64
C ARG A 135 8.55 -62.58 -67.19
N ARG A 136 8.58 -61.63 -68.13
CA ARG A 136 8.45 -60.19 -67.85
C ARG A 136 7.08 -59.86 -67.26
N LYS A 137 6.00 -60.40 -67.83
CA LYS A 137 4.63 -60.23 -67.32
C LYS A 137 4.44 -60.85 -65.94
N GLU A 138 5.00 -62.03 -65.68
CA GLU A 138 4.95 -62.67 -64.36
C GLU A 138 5.75 -61.89 -63.31
N ALA A 139 6.97 -61.44 -63.65
CA ALA A 139 7.79 -60.61 -62.77
C ALA A 139 7.11 -59.27 -62.47
N GLU A 140 6.44 -58.66 -63.44
CA GLU A 140 5.65 -57.43 -63.23
C GLU A 140 4.44 -57.68 -62.32
N ARG A 141 3.73 -58.80 -62.49
CA ARG A 141 2.64 -59.20 -61.59
C ARG A 141 3.13 -59.43 -60.16
N LYS A 142 4.25 -60.13 -59.96
CA LYS A 142 4.85 -60.34 -58.63
C LYS A 142 5.29 -59.02 -58.00
N ARG A 143 5.94 -58.13 -58.76
CA ARG A 143 6.31 -56.77 -58.28
C ARG A 143 5.09 -55.94 -57.88
N LYS A 144 4.02 -55.97 -58.67
CA LYS A 144 2.76 -55.25 -58.35
C LYS A 144 2.07 -55.84 -57.11
N GLU A 145 2.05 -57.16 -56.96
CA GLU A 145 1.47 -57.82 -55.79
C GLU A 145 2.29 -57.55 -54.51
N GLU A 146 3.62 -57.62 -54.58
CA GLU A 146 4.51 -57.26 -53.46
C GLU A 146 4.40 -55.78 -53.10
N ALA A 147 4.34 -54.89 -54.09
CA ALA A 147 4.10 -53.46 -53.85
C ALA A 147 2.75 -53.22 -53.16
N ARG A 148 1.69 -53.93 -53.58
CA ARG A 148 0.37 -53.85 -52.95
C ARG A 148 0.39 -54.37 -51.52
N LYS A 149 1.07 -55.49 -51.24
CA LYS A 149 1.25 -56.03 -49.88
C LYS A 149 2.03 -55.06 -48.98
N ARG A 150 3.13 -54.49 -49.48
CA ARG A 150 3.91 -53.46 -48.75
C ARG A 150 3.10 -52.20 -48.47
N GLN A 151 2.30 -51.73 -49.42
CA GLN A 151 1.42 -50.57 -49.22
C GLN A 151 0.32 -50.86 -48.17
N GLU A 152 -0.28 -52.04 -48.19
CA GLU A 152 -1.28 -52.45 -47.20
C GLU A 152 -0.69 -52.57 -45.79
N GLU A 153 0.51 -53.14 -45.66
CA GLU A 153 1.22 -53.24 -44.38
C GLU A 153 1.58 -51.87 -43.80
N ILE A 154 2.08 -50.95 -44.64
CA ILE A 154 2.35 -49.57 -44.23
C ILE A 154 1.04 -48.87 -43.82
N ARG A 155 -0.07 -49.11 -44.52
CA ARG A 155 -1.37 -48.53 -44.16
C ARG A 155 -1.86 -49.05 -42.80
N LYS A 156 -1.78 -50.37 -42.56
CA LYS A 156 -2.15 -50.97 -41.26
C LYS A 156 -1.28 -50.43 -40.12
N LYS A 157 0.04 -50.35 -40.31
CA LYS A 157 0.96 -49.77 -39.32
C LYS A 157 0.63 -48.30 -39.00
N LYS A 158 0.34 -47.49 -40.04
CA LYS A 158 -0.08 -46.08 -39.85
C LYS A 158 -1.44 -45.95 -39.16
N GLU A 159 -2.40 -46.81 -39.47
CA GLU A 159 -3.72 -46.82 -38.82
C GLU A 159 -3.60 -47.22 -37.33
N GLU A 160 -2.80 -48.24 -37.01
CA GLU A 160 -2.53 -48.65 -35.62
C GLU A 160 -1.77 -47.58 -34.83
N GLU A 161 -0.75 -46.96 -35.43
CA GLU A 161 0.01 -45.87 -34.81
C GLU A 161 -0.87 -44.64 -34.56
N MET A 162 -1.70 -44.25 -35.55
CA MET A 162 -2.65 -43.16 -35.40
C MET A 162 -3.68 -43.45 -34.31
N LYS A 163 -4.14 -44.70 -34.19
CA LYS A 163 -5.07 -45.12 -33.13
C LYS A 163 -4.41 -45.02 -31.75
N ARG A 164 -3.18 -45.52 -31.59
CA ARG A 164 -2.41 -45.39 -30.34
C ARG A 164 -2.16 -43.92 -29.97
N GLN A 165 -1.83 -43.07 -30.94
CA GLN A 165 -1.64 -41.64 -30.71
C GLN A 165 -2.94 -40.95 -30.26
N LYS A 166 -4.09 -41.29 -30.87
CA LYS A 166 -5.39 -40.76 -30.45
C LYS A 166 -5.76 -41.19 -29.03
N GLU A 167 -5.58 -42.47 -28.70
CA GLU A 167 -5.84 -42.99 -27.35
C GLU A 167 -4.96 -42.31 -26.29
N LEU A 168 -3.67 -42.12 -26.58
CA LEU A 168 -2.75 -41.38 -25.69
C LEU A 168 -3.15 -39.91 -25.55
N GLN A 169 -3.57 -39.26 -26.63
CA GLN A 169 -4.01 -37.87 -26.61
C GLN A 169 -5.31 -37.72 -25.81
N GLU A 170 -6.26 -38.63 -25.95
CA GLU A 170 -7.49 -38.65 -25.17
C GLU A 170 -7.21 -38.89 -23.68
N GLN A 171 -6.28 -39.79 -23.34
CA GLN A 171 -5.83 -39.98 -21.96
C GLN A 171 -5.23 -38.69 -21.38
N ARG A 172 -4.33 -38.02 -22.12
CA ARG A 172 -3.75 -36.74 -21.69
C ARG A 172 -4.79 -35.64 -21.49
N ILE A 173 -5.82 -35.60 -22.34
CA ILE A 173 -6.92 -34.63 -22.19
C ILE A 173 -7.75 -34.94 -20.94
N LYS A 174 -8.02 -36.22 -20.65
CA LYS A 174 -8.74 -36.63 -19.43
C LYS A 174 -7.92 -36.29 -18.17
N GLU A 175 -6.64 -36.64 -18.14
CA GLU A 175 -5.73 -36.28 -17.06
C GLU A 175 -5.67 -34.75 -16.85
N GLY A 176 -5.51 -33.99 -17.93
CA GLY A 176 -5.48 -32.53 -17.86
C GLY A 176 -6.77 -31.92 -17.32
N LYS A 177 -7.94 -32.46 -17.69
CA LYS A 177 -9.25 -32.02 -17.17
C LYS A 177 -9.40 -32.33 -15.68
N ALA A 178 -9.02 -33.53 -15.25
CA ALA A 178 -9.07 -33.92 -13.84
C ALA A 178 -8.16 -33.02 -12.97
N VAL A 179 -6.92 -32.79 -13.41
CA VAL A 179 -5.97 -31.89 -12.72
C VAL A 179 -6.53 -30.46 -12.63
N PHE A 180 -7.12 -29.95 -13.72
CA PHE A 180 -7.71 -28.62 -13.74
C PHE A 180 -8.86 -28.47 -12.72
N MET A 181 -9.75 -29.46 -12.64
CA MET A 181 -10.88 -29.42 -11.71
C MET A 181 -10.40 -29.40 -10.25
N VAL A 182 -9.45 -30.26 -9.89
CA VAL A 182 -8.87 -30.29 -8.54
C VAL A 182 -8.19 -28.95 -8.22
N ARG A 183 -7.34 -28.42 -9.12
CA ARG A 183 -6.66 -27.13 -8.92
C ARG A 183 -7.63 -25.97 -8.75
N LYS A 184 -8.75 -25.97 -9.47
CA LYS A 184 -9.79 -24.94 -9.33
C LYS A 184 -10.35 -24.90 -7.90
N VAL A 185 -10.60 -26.06 -7.28
CA VAL A 185 -11.11 -26.12 -5.90
C VAL A 185 -10.01 -25.76 -4.89
N ILE A 186 -8.77 -26.21 -5.10
CA ILE A 186 -7.60 -25.77 -4.30
C ILE A 186 -7.50 -24.23 -4.28
N GLN A 187 -7.66 -23.57 -5.42
CA GLN A 187 -7.64 -22.11 -5.49
C GLN A 187 -8.77 -21.44 -4.69
N LYS A 188 -9.97 -22.04 -4.66
CA LYS A 188 -11.06 -21.55 -3.81
C LYS A 188 -10.72 -21.68 -2.31
N VAL A 189 -10.19 -22.84 -1.91
CA VAL A 189 -9.74 -23.11 -0.54
C VAL A 189 -8.66 -22.11 -0.11
N ALA A 190 -7.72 -21.77 -0.99
CA ALA A 190 -6.71 -20.75 -0.71
C ALA A 190 -7.31 -19.37 -0.39
N ALA A 191 -8.50 -19.06 -0.93
CA ALA A 191 -9.25 -17.82 -0.68
C ALA A 191 -10.30 -17.94 0.45
N ALA A 192 -10.32 -19.04 1.21
CA ALA A 192 -11.32 -19.29 2.25
C ALA A 192 -11.32 -18.26 3.41
N THR A 193 -12.51 -17.85 3.83
CA THR A 193 -12.79 -17.08 5.04
C THR A 193 -13.08 -18.05 6.20
N PRO A 194 -13.00 -17.60 7.47
CA PRO A 194 -13.33 -18.46 8.63
C PRO A 194 -14.71 -19.10 8.57
N GLU A 195 -15.67 -18.45 7.92
CA GLU A 195 -17.07 -18.91 7.85
C GLU A 195 -17.31 -19.95 6.75
N ASN A 196 -16.44 -20.03 5.73
CA ASN A 196 -16.65 -20.88 4.56
C ASN A 196 -15.61 -22.00 4.40
N LEU A 197 -14.60 -22.08 5.29
CA LEU A 197 -13.54 -23.08 5.21
C LEU A 197 -14.09 -24.51 5.23
N GLU A 198 -15.00 -24.83 6.15
CA GLU A 198 -15.56 -26.18 6.30
C GLU A 198 -16.32 -26.64 5.04
N ALA A 199 -17.05 -25.72 4.40
CA ALA A 199 -17.76 -26.01 3.15
C ALA A 199 -16.79 -26.26 1.98
N LEU A 200 -15.71 -25.48 1.90
CA LEU A 200 -14.70 -25.61 0.84
C LEU A 200 -13.79 -26.82 1.05
N GLU A 201 -13.52 -27.20 2.30
CA GLU A 201 -12.85 -28.46 2.67
C GLU A 201 -13.61 -29.65 2.13
N LYS A 202 -14.91 -29.69 2.38
CA LYS A 202 -15.78 -30.76 1.88
C LYS A 202 -15.87 -30.78 0.35
N GLU A 203 -15.96 -29.60 -0.30
CA GLU A 203 -15.93 -29.50 -1.77
C GLU A 203 -14.61 -30.05 -2.34
N LEU A 204 -13.47 -29.80 -1.67
CA LEU A 204 -12.17 -30.31 -2.07
C LEU A 204 -12.07 -31.83 -1.89
N GLU A 205 -12.55 -32.37 -0.78
CA GLU A 205 -12.59 -33.82 -0.54
C GLU A 205 -13.45 -34.56 -1.58
N GLU A 206 -14.63 -34.03 -1.90
CA GLU A 206 -15.50 -34.56 -2.96
C GLU A 206 -14.82 -34.48 -4.33
N CYS A 207 -14.19 -33.34 -4.66
CA CYS A 207 -13.48 -33.16 -5.92
C CYS A 207 -12.27 -34.12 -6.06
N LEU A 208 -11.53 -34.35 -4.98
CA LEU A 208 -10.46 -35.35 -4.94
C LEU A 208 -11.03 -36.75 -5.11
N LYS A 209 -12.13 -37.11 -4.44
CA LYS A 209 -12.74 -38.43 -4.60
C LYS A 209 -13.13 -38.72 -6.04
N ASP A 210 -13.65 -37.74 -6.75
CA ASP A 210 -14.18 -37.90 -8.11
C ASP A 210 -13.09 -37.87 -9.20
N HIS A 211 -12.04 -37.09 -9.02
CA HIS A 211 -11.07 -36.81 -10.10
C HIS A 211 -9.65 -37.32 -9.84
N LEU A 212 -9.32 -37.78 -8.64
CA LEU A 212 -7.94 -38.12 -8.28
C LEU A 212 -7.40 -39.35 -9.01
N GLU A 213 -8.22 -40.36 -9.28
CA GLU A 213 -7.79 -41.53 -10.07
C GLU A 213 -7.53 -41.16 -11.54
N ASP A 214 -8.27 -40.18 -12.08
CA ASP A 214 -8.13 -39.72 -13.46
C ASP A 214 -6.91 -38.81 -13.67
N THR A 215 -6.22 -38.37 -12.61
CA THR A 215 -5.01 -37.53 -12.74
C THR A 215 -3.72 -38.30 -13.08
N GLY A 216 -3.76 -39.64 -13.07
CA GLY A 216 -2.66 -40.49 -13.49
C GLY A 216 -1.35 -40.19 -12.78
N SER A 217 -0.32 -39.81 -13.54
CA SER A 217 1.02 -39.49 -13.01
C SER A 217 1.08 -38.30 -12.04
N GLN A 218 0.05 -37.43 -12.02
CA GLN A 218 0.02 -36.23 -11.18
C GLN A 218 -0.72 -36.42 -9.85
N LYS A 219 -1.20 -37.63 -9.57
CA LYS A 219 -2.02 -37.96 -8.39
C LYS A 219 -1.40 -37.53 -7.06
N ASP A 220 -0.15 -37.91 -6.82
CA ASP A 220 0.54 -37.61 -5.55
C ASP A 220 0.84 -36.12 -5.40
N HIS A 221 1.11 -35.44 -6.52
CA HIS A 221 1.29 -33.99 -6.54
C HIS A 221 -0.01 -33.28 -6.16
N MET A 222 -1.15 -33.68 -6.73
CA MET A 222 -2.46 -33.07 -6.43
C MET A 222 -2.88 -33.27 -4.97
N LYS A 223 -2.61 -34.45 -4.38
CA LYS A 223 -2.82 -34.67 -2.94
C LYS A 223 -1.98 -33.73 -2.10
N SER A 224 -0.67 -33.67 -2.37
CA SER A 224 0.24 -32.80 -1.62
C SER A 224 -0.10 -31.32 -1.76
N GLU A 225 -0.49 -30.84 -2.94
CA GLU A 225 -0.94 -29.46 -3.14
C GLU A 225 -2.22 -29.17 -2.35
N SER A 226 -3.17 -30.10 -2.33
CA SER A 226 -4.42 -29.99 -1.59
C SER A 226 -4.17 -29.89 -0.07
N ASP A 227 -3.39 -30.82 0.49
CA ASP A 227 -3.09 -30.87 1.92
C ASP A 227 -2.35 -29.61 2.38
N LYS A 228 -1.35 -29.16 1.61
CA LYS A 228 -0.61 -27.92 1.90
C LYS A 228 -1.52 -26.70 1.87
N CYS A 229 -2.42 -26.63 0.90
CA CYS A 229 -3.37 -25.53 0.79
C CYS A 229 -4.30 -25.47 2.00
N LEU A 230 -4.81 -26.63 2.45
CA LEU A 230 -5.64 -26.73 3.65
C LEU A 230 -4.90 -26.31 4.91
N GLU A 231 -3.68 -26.80 5.12
CA GLU A 231 -2.87 -26.38 6.26
C GLU A 231 -2.60 -24.87 6.27
N GLN A 232 -2.28 -24.29 5.11
CA GLN A 232 -2.04 -22.85 4.98
C GLN A 232 -3.32 -22.03 5.23
N ALA A 233 -4.47 -22.48 4.70
CA ALA A 233 -5.75 -21.83 4.93
C ALA A 233 -6.15 -21.87 6.41
N ARG A 234 -6.00 -23.02 7.07
CA ARG A 234 -6.24 -23.20 8.51
C ARG A 234 -5.36 -22.29 9.36
N LYS A 235 -4.04 -22.26 9.10
CA LYS A 235 -3.09 -21.37 9.80
C LYS A 235 -3.44 -19.90 9.63
N ARG A 236 -3.81 -19.45 8.42
CA ARG A 236 -4.23 -18.06 8.17
C ARG A 236 -5.48 -17.72 8.98
N ILE A 237 -6.46 -18.61 9.00
CA ILE A 237 -7.73 -18.41 9.70
C ILE A 237 -7.51 -18.36 11.22
N GLU A 238 -6.64 -19.21 11.76
CA GLU A 238 -6.25 -19.17 13.18
C GLU A 238 -5.63 -17.81 13.57
N ILE A 239 -4.67 -17.32 12.77
CA ILE A 239 -4.06 -15.99 12.98
C ILE A 239 -5.11 -14.88 12.92
N LEU A 240 -6.04 -14.96 11.97
CA LEU A 240 -7.11 -13.97 11.79
C LEU A 240 -8.08 -13.97 12.97
N ASN A 241 -8.50 -15.15 13.44
CA ASN A 241 -9.39 -15.30 14.58
C ASN A 241 -8.72 -14.81 15.88
N GLU A 242 -7.43 -15.11 16.06
CA GLU A 242 -6.66 -14.64 17.20
C GLU A 242 -6.50 -13.10 17.19
N ALA A 243 -6.25 -12.51 16.01
CA ALA A 243 -6.21 -11.07 15.86
C ALA A 243 -7.56 -10.41 16.15
N LYS A 244 -8.67 -11.02 15.68
CA LYS A 244 -10.04 -10.55 15.99
C LYS A 244 -10.33 -10.63 17.49
N ARG A 245 -9.97 -11.74 18.15
CA ARG A 245 -10.13 -11.92 19.60
C ARG A 245 -9.36 -10.85 20.38
N LYS A 246 -8.07 -10.67 20.09
CA LYS A 246 -7.24 -9.63 20.73
C LYS A 246 -7.75 -8.21 20.48
N ALA A 247 -8.24 -7.93 19.27
CA ALA A 247 -8.83 -6.63 18.95
C ALA A 247 -10.13 -6.40 19.71
N GLN A 248 -10.97 -7.42 19.86
CA GLN A 248 -12.21 -7.36 20.63
C GLN A 248 -11.93 -7.19 22.13
N GLU A 249 -11.03 -7.99 22.70
CA GLU A 249 -10.59 -7.88 24.10
C GLU A 249 -9.99 -6.50 24.38
N LYS A 250 -9.18 -5.95 23.46
CA LYS A 250 -8.64 -4.59 23.59
C LYS A 250 -9.75 -3.54 23.56
N LYS A 251 -10.72 -3.66 22.65
CA LYS A 251 -11.87 -2.74 22.59
C LYS A 251 -12.70 -2.79 23.86
N GLU A 252 -12.98 -3.98 24.38
CA GLU A 252 -13.73 -4.18 25.62
C GLU A 252 -12.95 -3.66 26.84
N ALA A 253 -11.63 -3.86 26.89
CA ALA A 253 -10.78 -3.33 27.95
C ALA A 253 -10.70 -1.79 27.90
N ASP A 254 -10.56 -1.21 26.71
CA ASP A 254 -10.54 0.24 26.52
C ASP A 254 -11.91 0.87 26.84
N GLU A 255 -13.01 0.20 26.47
CA GLU A 255 -14.38 0.60 26.82
C GLU A 255 -14.61 0.55 28.34
N LYS A 256 -14.22 -0.53 29.00
CA LYS A 256 -14.35 -0.67 30.45
C LYS A 256 -13.54 0.40 31.19
N LYS A 257 -12.29 0.64 30.77
CA LYS A 257 -11.46 1.73 31.32
C LYS A 257 -12.09 3.10 31.11
N ARG A 258 -12.72 3.33 29.95
CA ARG A 258 -13.43 4.58 29.68
C ARG A 258 -14.61 4.76 30.63
N GLN A 259 -15.42 3.72 30.83
CA GLN A 259 -16.56 3.75 31.75
C GLN A 259 -16.12 3.97 33.19
N GLU A 260 -15.02 3.33 33.63
CA GLU A 260 -14.45 3.53 34.97
C GLU A 260 -13.96 4.97 35.17
N LEU A 261 -13.31 5.58 34.17
CA LEU A 261 -12.87 6.98 34.24
C LEU A 261 -14.06 7.95 34.22
N GLU A 262 -15.08 7.67 33.39
CA GLU A 262 -16.29 8.49 33.33
C GLU A 262 -17.07 8.46 34.65
N ALA A 263 -17.20 7.29 35.28
CA ALA A 263 -17.84 7.14 36.58
C ALA A 263 -17.08 7.90 37.67
N LYS A 264 -15.75 7.80 37.71
CA LYS A 264 -14.91 8.55 38.65
C LYS A 264 -15.02 10.06 38.44
N ALA A 265 -15.02 10.53 37.19
CA ALA A 265 -15.19 11.95 36.89
C ALA A 265 -16.56 12.48 37.35
N LYS A 266 -17.63 11.69 37.17
CA LYS A 266 -18.99 12.01 37.64
C LYS A 266 -19.07 12.06 39.17
N GLU A 267 -18.42 11.14 39.86
CA GLU A 267 -18.34 11.13 41.33
C GLU A 267 -17.61 12.38 41.87
N LEU A 268 -16.44 12.70 41.31
CA LEU A 268 -15.66 13.89 41.69
C LEU A 268 -16.41 15.21 41.40
N LEU A 269 -17.16 15.27 40.30
CA LEU A 269 -17.99 16.43 40.00
C LEU A 269 -19.18 16.57 40.96
N ALA A 270 -19.76 15.46 41.41
CA ALA A 270 -20.80 15.47 42.43
C ALA A 270 -20.25 15.98 43.78
N GLU A 271 -19.08 15.49 44.20
CA GLU A 271 -18.39 15.99 45.40
C GLU A 271 -18.08 17.49 45.29
N LEU A 272 -17.52 17.95 44.17
CA LEU A 272 -17.27 19.37 43.95
C LEU A 272 -18.55 20.20 44.02
N SER A 273 -19.67 19.72 43.47
CA SER A 273 -20.95 20.40 43.58
C SER A 273 -21.40 20.56 45.04
N THR A 274 -21.20 19.54 45.88
CA THR A 274 -21.57 19.66 47.31
C THR A 274 -20.71 20.68 48.07
N LEU A 275 -19.41 20.77 47.75
CA LEU A 275 -18.52 21.80 48.28
C LEU A 275 -18.96 23.19 47.82
N LEU A 276 -19.43 23.30 46.58
CA LEU A 276 -19.95 24.54 46.02
C LEU A 276 -21.24 25.01 46.70
N ASP A 277 -22.17 24.09 46.95
CA ASP A 277 -23.40 24.42 47.67
C ASP A 277 -23.10 24.96 49.08
N ALA A 278 -22.04 24.46 49.74
CA ALA A 278 -21.59 25.00 51.02
C ALA A 278 -20.97 26.41 50.88
N ALA A 279 -20.16 26.63 49.84
CA ALA A 279 -19.58 27.96 49.56
C ALA A 279 -20.66 29.00 49.21
N GLU A 280 -21.66 28.62 48.41
CA GLU A 280 -22.80 29.48 48.05
C GLU A 280 -23.62 29.87 49.28
N LYS A 281 -23.92 28.92 50.18
CA LYS A 281 -24.55 29.21 51.47
C LYS A 281 -23.71 30.16 52.34
N GLY A 282 -22.38 30.04 52.30
CA GLY A 282 -21.48 30.98 52.97
C GLY A 282 -21.61 32.41 52.40
N VAL A 283 -21.70 32.54 51.08
CA VAL A 283 -21.94 33.83 50.42
C VAL A 283 -23.32 34.40 50.76
N GLU A 284 -24.36 33.57 50.85
CA GLU A 284 -25.69 34.01 51.30
C GLU A 284 -25.67 34.52 52.74
N HIS A 285 -25.03 33.78 53.66
CA HIS A 285 -24.85 34.24 55.03
C HIS A 285 -24.08 35.56 55.10
N LEU A 286 -23.01 35.71 54.31
CA LEU A 286 -22.25 36.95 54.21
C LEU A 286 -23.12 38.12 53.73
N LYS A 287 -24.04 37.90 52.78
CA LYS A 287 -25.00 38.93 52.34
C LYS A 287 -25.93 39.35 53.48
N GLU A 288 -26.45 38.39 54.25
CA GLU A 288 -27.33 38.67 55.39
C GLU A 288 -26.61 39.50 56.47
N VAL A 289 -25.36 39.15 56.80
CA VAL A 289 -24.54 39.89 57.78
C VAL A 289 -24.14 41.28 57.26
N CYS A 290 -24.03 41.48 55.94
CA CYS A 290 -23.78 42.79 55.33
C CYS A 290 -25.01 43.69 55.27
N ALA A 291 -26.23 43.14 55.27
CA ALA A 291 -27.47 43.91 55.09
C ALA A 291 -27.66 45.11 56.08
N PRO A 292 -27.27 45.01 57.37
CA PRO A 292 -27.32 46.15 58.29
C PRO A 292 -26.46 47.34 57.87
N LEU A 293 -25.36 47.12 57.12
CA LEU A 293 -24.43 48.17 56.69
C LEU A 293 -24.99 49.01 55.51
N GLU A 294 -26.03 48.55 54.83
CA GLU A 294 -26.67 49.29 53.73
C GLU A 294 -27.50 50.50 54.23
N GLN A 295 -27.89 50.52 55.51
CA GLN A 295 -28.72 51.58 56.12
C GLN A 295 -27.89 52.80 56.58
N GLY A 296 -26.78 53.07 55.89
CA GLY A 296 -25.58 53.81 56.32
C GLY A 296 -25.67 55.30 56.71
N ASP A 297 -26.81 55.81 57.19
CA ASP A 297 -26.97 57.20 57.63
C ASP A 297 -27.44 57.40 59.08
N GLN A 298 -27.83 56.35 59.81
CA GLN A 298 -28.32 56.48 61.20
C GLN A 298 -27.58 55.63 62.25
N GLN A 299 -26.65 54.79 61.82
CA GLN A 299 -25.92 53.90 62.75
C GLN A 299 -24.76 54.61 63.43
N SER A 300 -24.56 54.29 64.71
CA SER A 300 -23.41 54.74 65.47
C SER A 300 -22.13 54.05 64.99
N GLN A 301 -20.97 54.67 65.24
CA GLN A 301 -19.68 54.09 64.89
C GLN A 301 -19.48 52.69 65.51
N GLU A 302 -19.95 52.48 66.75
CA GLU A 302 -19.79 51.21 67.48
C GLU A 302 -20.63 50.08 66.86
N GLU A 303 -21.85 50.39 66.38
CA GLU A 303 -22.71 49.42 65.69
C GLU A 303 -22.13 48.98 64.34
N VAL A 304 -21.54 49.94 63.60
CA VAL A 304 -20.88 49.68 62.31
C VAL A 304 -19.60 48.86 62.50
N ASP A 305 -18.79 49.19 63.51
CA ASP A 305 -17.58 48.42 63.82
C ASP A 305 -17.90 47.00 64.29
N SER A 306 -18.98 46.80 65.06
CA SER A 306 -19.45 45.47 65.46
C SER A 306 -19.95 44.66 64.26
N CYS A 307 -20.79 45.24 63.38
CA CYS A 307 -21.22 44.58 62.15
C CYS A 307 -20.04 44.25 61.23
N ALA A 308 -19.08 45.17 61.06
CA ALA A 308 -17.88 44.94 60.26
C ALA A 308 -17.07 43.74 60.78
N SER A 309 -16.93 43.59 62.10
CA SER A 309 -16.25 42.42 62.69
C SER A 309 -16.95 41.10 62.37
N LEU A 310 -18.29 41.07 62.38
CA LEU A 310 -19.07 39.89 61.99
C LEU A 310 -18.94 39.59 60.49
N VAL A 311 -18.93 40.62 59.64
CA VAL A 311 -18.68 40.49 58.20
C VAL A 311 -17.28 39.92 57.91
N GLU A 312 -16.25 40.33 58.66
CA GLU A 312 -14.89 39.80 58.48
C GLU A 312 -14.79 38.31 58.85
N VAL A 313 -15.47 37.88 59.92
CA VAL A 313 -15.54 36.47 60.32
C VAL A 313 -16.27 35.64 59.26
N ALA A 314 -17.48 36.04 58.87
CA ALA A 314 -18.26 35.36 57.83
C ALA A 314 -17.53 35.35 56.47
N GLY A 315 -16.81 36.43 56.16
CA GLY A 315 -15.99 36.54 54.95
C GLY A 315 -14.78 35.62 54.95
N ALA A 316 -14.10 35.47 56.09
CA ALA A 316 -12.98 34.53 56.23
C ALA A 316 -13.43 33.08 56.08
N GLU A 317 -14.58 32.72 56.66
CA GLU A 317 -15.20 31.40 56.51
C GLU A 317 -15.57 31.12 55.04
N THR A 318 -16.25 32.06 54.38
CA THR A 318 -16.64 31.94 52.97
C THR A 318 -15.41 31.79 52.06
N LYS A 319 -14.33 32.55 52.31
CA LYS A 319 -13.07 32.43 51.57
C LYS A 319 -12.39 31.08 51.78
N SER A 320 -12.47 30.51 52.98
CA SER A 320 -11.97 29.17 53.26
C SER A 320 -12.73 28.09 52.47
N LEU A 321 -14.06 28.21 52.37
CA LEU A 321 -14.90 27.31 51.58
C LEU A 321 -14.61 27.41 50.08
N VAL A 322 -14.52 28.63 49.53
CA VAL A 322 -14.15 28.86 48.12
C VAL A 322 -12.75 28.32 47.82
N LYS A 323 -11.79 28.53 48.74
CA LYS A 323 -10.45 27.96 48.61
C LYS A 323 -10.48 26.43 48.61
N THR A 324 -11.31 25.81 49.45
CA THR A 324 -11.47 24.35 49.47
C THR A 324 -11.97 23.82 48.12
N CYS A 325 -12.91 24.53 47.47
CA CYS A 325 -13.36 24.21 46.12
C CYS A 325 -12.24 24.32 45.08
N MET A 326 -11.40 25.37 45.17
CA MET A 326 -10.26 25.55 44.26
C MET A 326 -9.17 24.50 44.47
N ASP A 327 -8.84 24.18 45.73
CA ASP A 327 -7.85 23.15 46.05
C ASP A 327 -8.33 21.77 45.57
N PHE A 328 -9.64 21.50 45.65
CA PHE A 328 -10.25 20.29 45.10
C PHE A 328 -10.06 20.21 43.57
N LEU A 329 -10.33 21.31 42.85
CA LEU A 329 -10.10 21.38 41.40
C LEU A 329 -8.64 21.18 41.01
N VAL A 330 -7.69 21.73 41.78
CA VAL A 330 -6.27 21.55 41.50
C VAL A 330 -5.86 20.08 41.67
N ARG A 331 -6.39 19.40 42.69
CA ARG A 331 -6.07 17.99 42.97
C ARG A 331 -6.73 17.02 42.00
N HIS A 332 -8.01 17.20 41.72
CA HIS A 332 -8.85 16.25 40.96
C HIS A 332 -9.12 16.70 39.52
N GLY A 333 -8.72 17.90 39.14
CA GLY A 333 -8.91 18.46 37.80
C GLY A 333 -8.37 17.60 36.65
N PRO A 334 -7.23 16.89 36.79
CA PRO A 334 -6.76 15.95 35.77
C PRO A 334 -7.70 14.76 35.56
N ASP A 335 -8.32 14.25 36.64
CA ASP A 335 -9.19 13.06 36.63
C ASP A 335 -10.62 13.40 36.21
N MET A 336 -11.03 14.67 36.33
CA MET A 336 -12.31 15.21 35.85
C MET A 336 -12.29 15.61 34.37
N LYS A 337 -11.17 15.40 33.65
CA LYS A 337 -11.10 15.64 32.21
C LYS A 337 -11.68 14.46 31.44
N ASP A 338 -12.35 14.77 30.35
CA ASP A 338 -12.84 13.75 29.44
C ASP A 338 -11.73 12.81 28.98
N PRO A 339 -11.94 11.48 29.03
CA PRO A 339 -11.10 10.57 28.29
C PRO A 339 -11.15 10.97 26.80
N PRO A 340 -10.01 10.98 26.09
CA PRO A 340 -9.96 11.39 24.70
C PRO A 340 -10.86 10.48 23.86
N SER A 341 -12.06 10.97 23.56
CA SER A 341 -12.99 10.30 22.66
C SER A 341 -12.48 10.46 21.24
N ALA A 342 -12.18 9.33 20.60
CA ALA A 342 -11.90 9.28 19.19
C ALA A 342 -13.19 9.55 18.40
N GLY A 343 -13.48 10.82 18.14
CA GLY A 343 -14.39 11.21 17.04
C GLY A 343 -15.74 11.83 17.42
N VAL A 344 -16.09 11.97 18.71
CA VAL A 344 -17.31 12.73 19.06
C VAL A 344 -16.97 14.21 19.18
N VAL A 345 -17.24 14.95 18.10
CA VAL A 345 -17.24 16.42 18.07
C VAL A 345 -18.47 16.91 18.84
N GLY A 346 -18.39 16.87 20.16
CA GLY A 346 -19.43 17.35 21.06
C GLY A 346 -18.82 17.62 22.43
N THR A 347 -19.27 18.68 23.11
CA THR A 347 -18.92 18.90 24.52
C THR A 347 -19.56 17.77 25.32
N SER A 348 -18.74 16.89 25.92
CA SER A 348 -19.27 15.83 26.77
C SER A 348 -20.06 16.44 27.94
N GLU A 349 -20.98 15.65 28.49
CA GLU A 349 -21.71 15.99 29.72
C GLU A 349 -20.76 16.40 30.85
N ILE A 350 -19.60 15.72 31.00
CA ILE A 350 -18.57 16.02 32.00
C ILE A 350 -17.95 17.41 31.77
N LYS A 351 -17.60 17.76 30.52
CA LYS A 351 -17.08 19.10 30.19
C LYS A 351 -18.09 20.20 30.49
N GLN A 352 -19.37 19.94 30.23
CA GLN A 352 -20.44 20.90 30.53
C GLN A 352 -20.61 21.09 32.04
N LEU A 353 -20.62 20.00 32.82
CA LEU A 353 -20.69 20.04 34.28
C LEU A 353 -19.47 20.73 34.90
N MET A 354 -18.27 20.42 34.44
CA MET A 354 -17.03 21.07 34.88
C MET A 354 -17.05 22.57 34.63
N THR A 355 -17.51 22.99 33.44
CA THR A 355 -17.63 24.40 33.07
C THR A 355 -18.64 25.13 33.96
N LYS A 356 -19.78 24.49 34.28
CA LYS A 356 -20.77 25.01 35.24
C LYS A 356 -20.17 25.18 36.63
N CYS A 357 -19.45 24.18 37.14
CA CYS A 357 -18.79 24.27 38.45
C CYS A 357 -17.77 25.42 38.50
N LEU A 358 -16.94 25.57 37.47
CA LEU A 358 -15.98 26.68 37.37
C LEU A 358 -16.69 28.05 37.35
N SER A 359 -17.82 28.17 36.66
CA SER A 359 -18.59 29.42 36.64
C SER A 359 -19.14 29.78 38.03
N ARG A 360 -19.68 28.81 38.77
CA ARG A 360 -20.20 28.98 40.14
C ARG A 360 -19.11 29.41 41.12
N ILE A 361 -17.92 28.78 41.04
CA ILE A 361 -16.77 29.16 41.88
C ILE A 361 -16.38 30.62 41.64
N ASN A 362 -16.26 31.01 40.37
CA ASN A 362 -15.89 32.37 40.01
C ASN A 362 -16.92 33.40 40.49
N GLU A 363 -18.21 33.04 40.45
CA GLU A 363 -19.28 33.88 40.97
C GLU A 363 -19.22 34.01 42.51
N CYS A 364 -19.06 32.92 43.24
CA CYS A 364 -18.88 32.94 44.71
C CYS A 364 -17.68 33.80 45.10
N THR A 365 -16.56 33.64 44.40
CA THR A 365 -15.34 34.42 44.62
C THR A 365 -15.62 35.92 44.44
N LYS A 366 -16.19 36.31 43.29
CA LYS A 366 -16.51 37.71 42.98
C LYS A 366 -17.48 38.33 43.98
N LEU A 367 -18.55 37.61 44.34
CA LEU A 367 -19.55 38.10 45.29
C LEU A 367 -18.96 38.27 46.69
N SER A 368 -18.19 37.30 47.18
CA SER A 368 -17.55 37.39 48.50
C SER A 368 -16.58 38.57 48.60
N ASP A 369 -15.75 38.79 47.56
CA ASP A 369 -14.81 39.91 47.53
C ASP A 369 -15.52 41.27 47.41
N ALA A 370 -16.59 41.35 46.61
CA ALA A 370 -17.37 42.58 46.47
C ALA A 370 -18.07 42.98 47.78
N LEU A 371 -18.66 42.02 48.50
CA LEU A 371 -19.31 42.28 49.79
C LEU A 371 -18.32 42.73 50.87
N LEU A 372 -17.15 42.09 50.93
CA LEU A 372 -16.09 42.47 51.87
C LEU A 372 -15.51 43.87 51.56
N ALA A 373 -15.37 44.22 50.28
CA ALA A 373 -14.94 45.55 49.88
C ALA A 373 -15.98 46.62 50.28
N ALA A 374 -17.26 46.37 49.96
CA ALA A 374 -18.36 47.29 50.29
C ALA A 374 -18.49 47.53 51.80
N SER A 375 -18.38 46.48 52.63
CA SER A 375 -18.40 46.60 54.09
C SER A 375 -17.27 47.49 54.62
N ARG A 376 -16.04 47.32 54.11
CA ARG A 376 -14.89 48.16 54.49
C ARG A 376 -15.07 49.61 54.06
N ASP A 377 -15.62 49.86 52.89
CA ASP A 377 -15.89 51.22 52.41
C ASP A 377 -16.90 51.94 53.31
N VAL A 378 -17.97 51.26 53.74
CA VAL A 378 -18.94 51.79 54.71
C VAL A 378 -18.28 52.07 56.06
N GLN A 379 -17.49 51.13 56.59
CA GLN A 379 -16.78 51.32 57.86
C GLN A 379 -15.82 52.52 57.81
N LEU A 380 -15.05 52.65 56.73
CA LEU A 380 -14.17 53.80 56.51
C LEU A 380 -14.94 55.12 56.40
N ALA A 381 -16.09 55.13 55.70
CA ALA A 381 -16.92 56.32 55.56
C ALA A 381 -17.53 56.76 56.90
N VAL A 382 -18.02 55.83 57.71
CA VAL A 382 -18.59 56.10 59.04
C VAL A 382 -17.49 56.54 60.02
N SER A 383 -16.34 55.87 60.03
CA SER A 383 -15.20 56.27 60.85
C SER A 383 -14.74 57.70 60.53
N ARG A 384 -14.63 58.06 59.24
CA ARG A 384 -14.28 59.42 58.81
C ARG A 384 -15.32 60.46 59.25
N ARG A 385 -16.61 60.14 59.16
CA ARG A 385 -17.70 61.02 59.63
C ARG A 385 -17.66 61.22 61.15
N ALA A 386 -17.38 60.15 61.91
CA ALA A 386 -17.28 60.21 63.36
C ALA A 386 -16.05 61.02 63.82
N THR A 387 -14.88 60.83 63.19
CA THR A 387 -13.68 61.64 63.49
C THR A 387 -13.89 63.11 63.15
N ALA A 388 -14.46 63.43 61.98
CA ALA A 388 -14.79 64.81 61.61
C ALA A 388 -15.80 65.46 62.58
N SER A 389 -16.79 64.68 63.06
CA SER A 389 -17.74 65.17 64.07
C SER A 389 -17.08 65.43 65.42
N ARG A 390 -16.13 64.59 65.85
CA ARG A 390 -15.34 64.82 67.07
C ARG A 390 -14.46 66.07 66.94
N GLU A 391 -13.77 66.23 65.83
CA GLU A 391 -12.92 67.39 65.56
C GLU A 391 -13.74 68.70 65.52
N THR A 392 -14.88 68.71 64.84
CA THR A 392 -15.76 69.89 64.81
C THR A 392 -16.37 70.20 66.17
N ASN A 393 -16.70 69.19 66.98
CA ASN A 393 -17.15 69.39 68.36
C ASN A 393 -16.03 69.94 69.25
N LEU A 394 -14.80 69.43 69.12
CA LEU A 394 -13.62 69.95 69.81
C LEU A 394 -13.31 71.40 69.40
N GLN A 395 -13.42 71.73 68.11
CA GLN A 395 -13.27 73.11 67.62
C GLN A 395 -14.35 74.04 68.19
N LYS A 396 -15.62 73.61 68.19
CA LYS A 396 -16.73 74.37 68.81
C LYS A 396 -16.53 74.54 70.32
N ALA A 397 -16.04 73.51 71.02
CA ALA A 397 -15.70 73.58 72.44
C ALA A 397 -14.54 74.55 72.68
N GLY A 398 -13.50 74.51 71.84
CA GLY A 398 -12.39 75.47 71.84
C GLY A 398 -12.87 76.90 71.64
N GLN A 399 -13.73 77.15 70.64
CA GLN A 399 -14.34 78.47 70.41
C GLN A 399 -15.23 78.94 71.58
N ARG A 400 -15.95 78.02 72.26
CA ARG A 400 -16.70 78.36 73.49
C ARG A 400 -15.76 78.72 74.63
N PHE A 401 -14.65 77.99 74.78
CA PHE A 401 -13.63 78.27 75.79
C PHE A 401 -12.97 79.63 75.53
N GLU A 402 -12.64 79.93 74.27
CA GLU A 402 -12.08 81.21 73.83
C GLU A 402 -13.07 82.37 74.04
N LYS A 403 -14.38 82.17 73.78
CA LYS A 403 -15.42 83.17 74.09
C LYS A 403 -15.64 83.41 75.59
N HIS A 404 -15.51 82.39 76.43
CA HIS A 404 -15.75 82.52 77.88
C HIS A 404 -14.51 82.95 78.69
N TYR A 405 -13.31 82.62 78.23
CA TYR A 405 -12.05 82.91 78.96
C TYR A 405 -11.12 83.90 78.22
N GLY A 406 -11.37 84.20 76.95
CA GLY A 406 -10.56 85.16 76.16
C GLY A 406 -10.65 86.61 76.62
N THR A 407 -11.60 86.95 77.51
CA THR A 407 -11.71 88.31 78.07
C THR A 407 -10.86 88.56 79.31
N TYR A 408 -10.18 87.55 79.86
CA TYR A 408 -9.35 87.67 81.08
C TYR A 408 -7.83 87.56 80.86
N CYS A 409 -7.33 87.57 79.61
CA CYS A 409 -5.89 87.51 79.31
C CYS A 409 -5.38 88.67 78.43
N LEU A 410 -5.87 89.89 78.64
CA LEU A 410 -5.33 91.10 77.99
C LEU A 410 -4.79 92.16 78.97
N LEU A 411 -4.63 91.83 80.24
CA LEU A 411 -3.95 92.67 81.23
C LEU A 411 -3.11 91.78 82.13
N ASP A 412 -1.85 91.52 81.78
CA ASP A 412 -0.69 91.85 82.61
C ASP A 412 0.61 91.30 81.98
N LEU A 413 1.72 91.99 82.26
CA LEU A 413 3.12 91.67 81.97
C LEU A 413 3.68 92.09 80.61
N SER A 414 3.62 93.41 80.40
CA SER A 414 4.80 94.15 79.98
C SER A 414 5.89 94.05 81.06
N THR A 415 6.88 93.18 80.87
CA THR A 415 8.22 93.38 81.46
C THR A 415 9.28 92.64 80.66
N ARG A 416 10.07 93.45 79.93
CA ARG A 416 11.48 93.27 79.56
C ARG A 416 12.15 91.99 80.09
N THR A 417 12.85 91.23 79.24
CA THR A 417 14.31 91.37 79.07
C THR A 417 14.90 90.41 78.02
N SER A 418 15.76 90.99 77.18
CA SER A 418 16.84 90.39 76.41
C SER A 418 17.47 89.12 77.02
N PHE A 419 17.63 88.04 76.25
CA PHE A 419 18.89 87.27 76.27
C PHE A 419 19.13 86.51 74.97
N ARG A 420 20.39 86.60 74.56
CA ARG A 420 21.00 86.24 73.29
C ARG A 420 21.69 84.87 73.48
N SER A 421 21.56 83.98 72.50
CA SER A 421 22.61 83.09 71.95
C SER A 421 23.66 82.47 72.89
N MET A 422 23.69 81.13 72.99
CA MET A 422 24.88 80.23 72.93
C MET A 422 24.43 78.79 73.27
N MET A 423 24.46 77.80 72.37
CA MET A 423 25.62 77.08 71.80
C MET A 423 26.37 76.23 72.84
N TRP A 424 26.21 74.90 72.76
CA TRP A 424 27.27 73.86 72.85
C TRP A 424 26.61 72.46 72.78
N MET A 425 26.86 71.66 71.74
CA MET A 425 28.03 70.80 71.46
C MET A 425 28.04 69.50 72.27
N GLY A 426 28.03 68.38 71.53
CA GLY A 426 28.19 67.01 72.01
C GLY A 426 28.41 66.06 70.83
N THR A 427 29.57 66.21 70.20
CA THR A 427 30.16 65.38 69.12
C THR A 427 30.45 63.94 69.54
N SER A 428 30.35 62.96 68.62
CA SER A 428 31.51 62.13 68.24
C SER A 428 31.30 61.18 67.02
N CYS A 429 32.32 61.16 66.17
CA CYS A 429 32.87 60.05 65.34
C CYS A 429 32.23 59.58 64.01
N TYR A 430 32.83 60.11 62.93
CA TYR A 430 33.19 59.59 61.58
C TYR A 430 33.63 58.08 61.50
N PRO A 431 33.96 57.47 60.31
CA PRO A 431 34.17 58.04 58.96
C PRO A 431 33.65 57.28 57.70
N ARG A 432 33.36 58.05 56.63
CA ARG A 432 33.97 58.03 55.27
C ARG A 432 34.00 56.70 54.45
N ARG A 433 33.30 56.64 53.31
CA ARG A 433 33.88 56.55 51.92
C ARG A 433 32.84 56.27 50.81
N ARG A 434 33.06 57.00 49.70
CA ARG A 434 32.96 56.63 48.27
C ARG A 434 31.60 56.29 47.62
N MET A 435 31.23 57.18 46.68
CA MET A 435 30.99 56.92 45.25
C MET A 435 30.27 55.61 44.88
N GLY A 436 29.02 55.75 44.43
CA GLY A 436 28.31 54.73 43.68
C GLY A 436 27.03 55.27 43.07
N ARG A 437 27.13 55.86 41.87
CA ARG A 437 25.98 56.07 40.98
C ARG A 437 25.39 54.71 40.64
N ILE A 438 24.19 54.39 41.15
CA ILE A 438 23.40 53.28 40.62
C ILE A 438 22.54 53.85 39.50
N ARG A 439 22.94 53.52 38.27
CA ARG A 439 22.12 53.69 37.08
C ARG A 439 20.90 52.78 37.20
N ALA A 440 19.73 53.32 36.90
CA ALA A 440 18.55 52.56 36.57
C ALA A 440 18.87 51.60 35.41
N CYS A 441 18.76 50.30 35.65
CA CYS A 441 18.75 49.29 34.61
C CYS A 441 17.33 49.25 34.03
N GLN A 442 17.09 50.00 32.97
CA GLN A 442 16.05 49.67 31.99
C GLN A 442 16.60 48.52 31.14
N GLY A 443 16.10 47.31 31.38
CA GLY A 443 16.25 46.18 30.48
C GLY A 443 15.34 46.38 29.27
N LEU A 444 15.87 47.03 28.24
CA LEU A 444 15.34 47.07 26.89
C LEU A 444 16.09 46.00 26.08
N GLU A 445 15.52 44.80 26.00
CA GLU A 445 15.91 43.81 25.00
C GLU A 445 14.74 42.83 24.82
N GLN A 446 13.90 43.10 23.81
CA GLN A 446 13.27 42.01 23.07
C GLN A 446 13.19 42.42 21.61
N ILE A 447 14.02 41.71 20.85
CA ILE A 447 14.23 41.79 19.42
C ILE A 447 12.97 41.31 18.70
N LEU A 448 12.60 42.09 17.68
CA LEU A 448 11.57 41.82 16.69
C LEU A 448 11.98 40.68 15.74
N HIS A 449 11.12 39.65 15.62
CA HIS A 449 10.88 38.72 14.49
C HIS A 449 12.03 37.75 14.06
N PRO A 450 11.78 36.63 13.32
CA PRO A 450 10.52 36.06 12.82
C PRO A 450 10.31 34.53 13.08
N ASN A 451 9.05 34.13 12.87
CA ASN A 451 8.46 32.84 12.49
C ASN A 451 9.38 31.77 11.84
N PRO A 452 9.31 30.49 12.26
CA PRO A 452 9.62 29.36 11.39
C PRO A 452 8.59 28.23 11.48
N TYR A 453 7.54 28.30 10.65
CA TYR A 453 6.88 27.12 10.11
C TYR A 453 7.22 27.03 8.62
N LEU A 454 8.06 26.06 8.26
CA LEU A 454 8.13 25.37 6.96
C LEU A 454 9.31 24.38 7.05
N ARG A 455 9.04 23.16 7.55
CA ARG A 455 9.93 22.01 7.31
C ARG A 455 9.39 21.27 6.10
N CYS A 456 10.05 21.46 4.96
CA CYS A 456 10.00 20.55 3.83
C CYS A 456 10.78 19.27 4.18
N SER A 457 10.17 18.13 3.89
CA SER A 457 10.78 16.79 3.94
C SER A 457 11.88 16.64 2.88
N PRO A 458 13.02 16.01 3.19
CA PRO A 458 13.91 15.49 2.16
C PRO A 458 13.55 14.03 1.83
N SER A 459 13.37 13.75 0.54
CA SER A 459 13.34 12.40 -0.03
C SER A 459 14.67 11.68 0.19
N PRO A 460 14.68 10.37 0.47
CA PRO A 460 15.92 9.59 0.49
C PRO A 460 16.30 9.18 -0.93
N GLN A 461 17.52 9.54 -1.34
CA GLN A 461 18.21 8.87 -2.44
C GLN A 461 18.59 7.46 -2.00
N LEU A 462 18.20 6.46 -2.79
CA LEU A 462 18.74 5.10 -2.75
C LEU A 462 19.94 5.03 -3.68
N SER A 463 21.10 4.76 -3.08
CA SER A 463 22.31 4.26 -3.74
C SER A 463 22.61 2.86 -3.21
N SER A 464 22.71 1.89 -4.12
CA SER A 464 23.42 0.59 -4.02
C SER A 464 23.36 -0.01 -5.44
N SER A 465 24.48 -0.26 -6.12
CA SER A 465 25.36 -1.43 -5.96
C SER A 465 24.73 -2.71 -6.49
#